data_AF-A0A5C6BLV9-F1
#
_entry.id   AF-A0A5C6BLV9-F1
#
_cell.length_a   1.000
_cell.length_b   1.000
_cell.length_c   1.000
_cell.angle_alpha   90.00
_cell.angle_beta   90.00
_cell.angle_gamma   90.00
#
_symmetry.space_group_name_H-M   'P 1'
#
loop_
_entity.id
_entity.type
_entity.pdbx_description
1 polymer ?
#
loop_
_entity_poly.entity_id
_entity_poly.type
_entity_poly.pdbx_seq_one_letter_code
_entity_poly.pdbx_strand_id
1 'polypeptide(L)'
;MRVQLDYGKTGLDVELPDDRVVGLLQTQDAEPLTDPQAAIRAAIADPIGTQPLSELARGKQTACIVVCDITRPVPNKQILPELLSTIEQAGVPREGITILVATGLHRPNEGDELVELVGADVAENYCCENHHGKVLDEHTYLGTTERGVPAWIDTRYIEAELKITTGLIEPHLMAGYSGGRKLICPGIAALETVKIWHGPDFLEHPKADQGFLEGNPVHEENTLIAKLAGCDFIVNVTLDKERRVTSVVAGDMEEAFLAGVSFIEKHVKAPLPEAVDVVVTCSAGYPLDTTFYQAVKGLTGALPIVKQGGTIVIAASLTEGIGSPEFQSLFDDNASLEIFMERILGKEYFVMDQWQLEELAKVRRKAKVKFVTDGLPAETINGLFVESAATVEEAVASSLTEYGPEAQVAVIPQGPYVLPTVGA
;
A
#
# COMPACT_ATOMS: atom_id res chain seq x y z
N MET A 1 23.75 -18.87 6.85
CA MET A 1 22.63 -19.25 5.97
C MET A 1 22.66 -18.37 4.77
N ARG A 2 22.23 -18.94 3.64
CA ARG A 2 21.93 -18.17 2.44
C ARG A 2 20.44 -17.84 2.41
N VAL A 3 20.11 -16.58 2.15
CA VAL A 3 18.74 -16.09 2.00
C VAL A 3 18.67 -15.27 0.70
N GLN A 4 17.58 -15.39 -0.04
CA GLN A 4 17.33 -14.51 -1.18
C GLN A 4 16.37 -13.40 -0.75
N LEU A 5 16.78 -12.14 -0.91
CA LEU A 5 15.94 -10.96 -0.73
C LEU A 5 15.32 -10.55 -2.07
N ASP A 6 14.06 -10.12 -2.06
CA ASP A 6 13.45 -9.55 -3.27
C ASP A 6 14.10 -8.18 -3.58
N TYR A 7 14.88 -8.14 -4.67
CA TYR A 7 15.70 -7.00 -5.10
C TYR A 7 15.72 -6.91 -6.63
N GLY A 8 15.31 -5.76 -7.17
CA GLY A 8 15.10 -5.57 -8.60
C GLY A 8 14.22 -6.68 -9.18
N LYS A 9 14.56 -7.18 -10.37
CA LYS A 9 13.80 -8.25 -11.06
C LYS A 9 14.33 -9.66 -10.79
N THR A 10 15.50 -9.80 -10.17
CA THR A 10 16.25 -11.07 -10.10
C THR A 10 16.49 -11.57 -8.68
N GLY A 11 16.23 -10.74 -7.67
CA GLY A 11 16.58 -11.02 -6.27
C GLY A 11 18.06 -10.77 -5.97
N LEU A 12 18.39 -10.76 -4.68
CA LEU A 12 19.73 -10.62 -4.13
C LEU A 12 19.99 -11.75 -3.14
N ASP A 13 20.93 -12.64 -3.47
CA ASP A 13 21.41 -13.67 -2.54
C ASP A 13 22.34 -13.04 -1.51
N VAL A 14 22.11 -13.31 -0.22
CA VAL A 14 22.93 -12.83 0.90
C VAL A 14 23.35 -13.97 1.83
N GLU A 15 24.55 -13.87 2.38
CA GLU A 15 25.10 -14.82 3.37
C GLU A 15 25.10 -14.23 4.78
N LEU A 16 24.27 -14.78 5.67
CA LEU A 16 24.09 -14.30 7.03
C LEU A 16 24.65 -15.29 8.07
N PRO A 17 25.12 -14.81 9.24
CA PRO A 17 25.65 -15.69 10.29
C PRO A 17 24.56 -16.57 10.91
N ASP A 18 24.61 -17.88 10.62
CA ASP A 18 23.59 -18.86 11.05
C ASP A 18 23.33 -18.88 12.55
N ASP A 19 24.39 -18.71 13.33
CA ASP A 19 24.36 -18.73 14.79
C ASP A 19 23.70 -17.48 15.39
N ARG A 20 23.42 -16.45 14.58
CA ARG A 20 22.85 -15.17 15.01
C ARG A 20 21.47 -14.89 14.45
N VAL A 21 21.06 -15.59 13.39
CA VAL A 21 19.72 -15.43 12.81
C VAL A 21 18.70 -16.22 13.61
N VAL A 22 17.78 -15.51 14.27
CA VAL A 22 16.74 -16.09 15.14
C VAL A 22 15.36 -16.16 14.48
N GLY A 23 15.20 -15.56 13.30
CA GLY A 23 13.95 -15.60 12.54
C GLY A 23 14.13 -15.26 11.07
N LEU A 24 13.63 -16.14 10.20
CA LEU A 24 13.35 -15.86 8.80
C LEU A 24 11.84 -15.67 8.66
N LEU A 25 11.39 -14.42 8.60
CA LEU A 25 10.00 -14.02 8.66
C LEU A 25 9.45 -13.84 7.25
N GLN A 26 8.66 -14.81 6.80
CA GLN A 26 8.06 -14.86 5.47
C GLN A 26 6.55 -14.96 5.56
N THR A 27 5.88 -14.61 4.46
CA THR A 27 4.47 -14.96 4.31
C THR A 27 4.32 -16.48 4.30
N GLN A 28 3.27 -16.99 4.95
CA GLN A 28 2.90 -18.39 4.88
C GLN A 28 2.22 -18.63 3.53
N ASP A 29 2.49 -19.77 2.90
CA ASP A 29 1.86 -20.09 1.62
C ASP A 29 0.33 -20.12 1.78
N ALA A 30 -0.35 -19.44 0.88
CA ALA A 30 -1.80 -19.52 0.69
C ALA A 30 -2.05 -20.29 -0.60
N GLU A 31 -2.91 -21.31 -0.56
CA GLU A 31 -3.21 -22.10 -1.76
C GLU A 31 -3.94 -21.22 -2.78
N PRO A 32 -3.42 -21.07 -4.01
CA PRO A 32 -4.10 -20.27 -5.02
C PRO A 32 -5.39 -20.97 -5.46
N LEU A 33 -6.42 -20.18 -5.77
CA LEU A 33 -7.68 -20.68 -6.28
C LEU A 33 -7.46 -21.39 -7.62
N THR A 34 -8.02 -22.59 -7.76
CA THR A 34 -7.92 -23.37 -9.01
C THR A 34 -8.62 -22.68 -10.18
N ASP A 35 -9.74 -22.01 -9.91
CA ASP A 35 -10.49 -21.22 -10.88
C ASP A 35 -10.87 -19.86 -10.26
N PRO A 36 -9.96 -18.87 -10.31
CA PRO A 36 -10.22 -17.53 -9.78
C PRO A 36 -11.43 -16.86 -10.43
N GLN A 37 -11.67 -17.11 -11.72
CA GLN A 37 -12.76 -16.48 -12.46
C GLN A 37 -14.12 -17.01 -11.99
N ALA A 38 -14.25 -18.33 -11.78
CA ALA A 38 -15.45 -18.91 -11.17
C ALA A 38 -15.66 -18.40 -9.73
N ALA A 39 -14.60 -18.24 -8.95
CA ALA A 39 -14.68 -17.70 -7.59
C ALA A 39 -15.16 -16.23 -7.57
N ILE A 40 -14.68 -15.40 -8.49
CA ILE A 40 -15.14 -14.02 -8.67
C ILE A 40 -16.64 -14.00 -9.00
N ARG A 41 -17.07 -14.80 -9.98
CA ARG A 41 -18.48 -14.90 -10.35
C ARG A 41 -19.36 -15.33 -9.18
N ALA A 42 -18.91 -16.31 -8.40
CA ALA A 42 -19.63 -16.79 -7.23
C ALA A 42 -19.75 -15.71 -6.15
N ALA A 43 -18.67 -15.00 -5.84
CA ALA A 43 -18.67 -13.94 -4.84
C ALA A 43 -19.57 -12.75 -5.23
N ILE A 44 -19.63 -12.41 -6.53
CA ILE A 44 -20.54 -11.37 -7.04
C ILE A 44 -22.01 -11.78 -6.90
N ALA A 45 -22.32 -13.08 -7.09
CA ALA A 45 -23.68 -13.62 -7.04
C ALA A 45 -24.18 -13.88 -5.61
N ASP A 46 -23.28 -14.20 -4.67
CA ASP A 46 -23.57 -14.45 -3.25
C ASP A 46 -22.65 -13.59 -2.35
N PRO A 47 -22.91 -12.28 -2.26
CA PRO A 47 -22.02 -11.34 -1.60
C PRO A 47 -22.18 -11.30 -0.07
N ILE A 48 -21.14 -10.82 0.61
CA ILE A 48 -21.10 -10.64 2.06
C ILE A 48 -21.76 -9.30 2.42
N GLY A 49 -22.75 -9.32 3.32
CA GLY A 49 -23.29 -8.11 3.93
C GLY A 49 -24.18 -7.22 3.04
N THR A 50 -24.48 -7.63 1.80
CA THR A 50 -25.31 -6.84 0.87
C THR A 50 -26.10 -7.72 -0.10
N GLN A 51 -26.90 -7.12 -0.99
CA GLN A 51 -27.63 -7.81 -2.05
C GLN A 51 -26.69 -8.20 -3.21
N PRO A 52 -27.02 -9.24 -3.99
CA PRO A 52 -26.29 -9.57 -5.22
C PRO A 52 -26.13 -8.36 -6.13
N LEU A 53 -24.98 -8.24 -6.81
CA LEU A 53 -24.70 -7.09 -7.67
C LEU A 53 -25.77 -6.90 -8.76
N SER A 54 -26.34 -7.99 -9.28
CA SER A 54 -27.42 -7.96 -10.27
C SER A 54 -28.71 -7.33 -9.75
N GLU A 55 -28.95 -7.35 -8.44
CA GLU A 55 -30.07 -6.67 -7.81
C GLU A 55 -29.76 -5.19 -7.58
N LEU A 56 -28.55 -4.87 -7.10
CA LEU A 56 -28.11 -3.49 -6.89
C LEU A 56 -28.06 -2.68 -8.20
N ALA A 57 -27.66 -3.32 -9.30
CA ALA A 57 -27.57 -2.70 -10.61
C ALA A 57 -28.94 -2.53 -11.31
N ARG A 58 -30.00 -3.19 -10.82
CA ARG A 58 -31.31 -3.19 -11.50
C ARG A 58 -31.92 -1.79 -11.54
N GLY A 59 -32.24 -1.34 -12.76
CA GLY A 59 -32.88 -0.04 -12.98
C GLY A 59 -31.93 1.16 -12.92
N LYS A 60 -30.63 0.93 -12.69
CA LYS A 60 -29.59 1.97 -12.76
C LYS A 60 -29.27 2.29 -14.22
N GLN A 61 -28.83 3.51 -14.47
CA GLN A 61 -28.39 3.96 -15.81
C GLN A 61 -26.90 4.24 -15.88
N THR A 62 -26.25 4.49 -14.75
CA THR A 62 -24.81 4.73 -14.68
C THR A 62 -24.14 3.89 -13.60
N ALA A 63 -22.91 3.48 -13.86
CA ALA A 63 -22.06 2.80 -12.90
C ALA A 63 -20.63 3.34 -12.96
N CYS A 64 -19.97 3.50 -11.81
CA CYS A 64 -18.56 3.81 -11.73
C CYS A 64 -17.83 2.67 -11.00
N ILE A 65 -16.89 2.04 -11.70
CA ILE A 65 -16.06 0.95 -11.18
C ILE A 65 -14.66 1.50 -10.96
N VAL A 66 -14.28 1.66 -9.70
CA VAL A 66 -12.96 2.13 -9.33
C VAL A 66 -11.97 0.96 -9.31
N VAL A 67 -10.85 1.10 -10.01
CA VAL A 67 -9.77 0.09 -10.07
C VAL A 67 -8.46 0.68 -9.55
N CYS A 68 -7.60 -0.15 -8.96
CA CYS A 68 -6.25 0.31 -8.59
C CYS A 68 -5.45 0.72 -9.84
N ASP A 69 -4.50 1.64 -9.66
CA ASP A 69 -3.49 1.97 -10.66
C ASP A 69 -2.46 0.85 -10.89
N ILE A 70 -1.53 1.07 -11.83
CA ILE A 70 -0.47 0.10 -12.19
C ILE A 70 0.47 -0.28 -11.05
N THR A 71 0.50 0.50 -9.95
CA THR A 71 1.39 0.22 -8.81
C THR A 71 0.90 -0.93 -7.94
N ARG A 72 -0.26 -1.52 -8.27
CA ARG A 72 -0.83 -2.67 -7.58
C ARG A 72 -1.06 -3.83 -8.55
N PRO A 73 -0.69 -5.07 -8.16
CA PRO A 73 -0.84 -6.24 -9.01
C PRO A 73 -2.28 -6.79 -9.03
N VAL A 74 -3.30 -5.93 -9.09
CA VAL A 74 -4.71 -6.37 -9.10
C VAL A 74 -5.02 -7.08 -10.42
N PRO A 75 -5.61 -8.29 -10.42
CA PRO A 75 -5.96 -9.03 -11.63
C PRO A 75 -7.25 -8.48 -12.26
N ASN A 76 -7.26 -7.20 -12.62
CA ASN A 76 -8.41 -6.51 -13.21
C ASN A 76 -8.95 -7.22 -14.46
N LYS A 77 -8.07 -7.83 -15.28
CA LYS A 77 -8.43 -8.65 -16.45
C LYS A 77 -9.30 -9.87 -16.12
N GLN A 78 -9.32 -10.31 -14.87
CA GLN A 78 -10.18 -11.39 -14.38
C GLN A 78 -11.44 -10.84 -13.69
N ILE A 79 -11.33 -9.73 -12.97
CA ILE A 79 -12.42 -9.12 -12.19
C ILE A 79 -13.41 -8.37 -13.08
N LEU A 80 -12.91 -7.48 -13.94
CA LEU A 80 -13.74 -6.58 -14.74
C LEU A 80 -14.72 -7.33 -15.66
N PRO A 81 -14.35 -8.39 -16.39
CA PRO A 81 -15.31 -9.10 -17.25
C PRO A 81 -16.54 -9.62 -16.50
N GLU A 82 -16.37 -10.13 -15.28
CA GLU A 82 -17.47 -10.67 -14.48
C GLU A 82 -18.37 -9.55 -13.91
N LEU A 83 -17.77 -8.44 -13.46
CA LEU A 83 -18.51 -7.24 -13.03
C LEU A 83 -19.31 -6.65 -14.18
N LEU A 84 -18.64 -6.35 -15.29
CA LEU A 84 -19.22 -5.71 -16.47
C LEU A 84 -20.36 -6.55 -17.04
N SER A 85 -20.17 -7.86 -17.18
CA SER A 85 -21.23 -8.75 -17.65
C SER A 85 -22.44 -8.75 -16.72
N THR A 86 -22.23 -8.76 -15.40
CA THR A 86 -23.32 -8.74 -14.41
C THR A 86 -24.11 -7.43 -14.46
N ILE A 87 -23.41 -6.30 -14.58
CA ILE A 87 -23.98 -4.95 -14.62
C ILE A 87 -24.77 -4.72 -15.92
N GLU A 88 -24.22 -5.10 -17.07
CA GLU A 88 -24.91 -5.01 -18.37
C GLU A 88 -26.16 -5.91 -18.41
N GLN A 89 -26.06 -7.14 -17.91
CA GLN A 89 -27.22 -8.06 -17.83
C GLN A 89 -28.33 -7.54 -16.92
N ALA A 90 -28.00 -6.73 -15.91
CA ALA A 90 -28.97 -6.05 -15.04
C ALA A 90 -29.63 -4.82 -15.69
N GLY A 91 -29.14 -4.39 -16.87
CA GLY A 91 -29.76 -3.36 -17.71
C GLY A 91 -29.04 -2.02 -17.73
N VAL A 92 -27.86 -1.89 -17.11
CA VAL A 92 -27.04 -0.67 -17.23
C VAL A 92 -26.41 -0.65 -18.63
N PRO A 93 -26.59 0.41 -19.43
CA PRO A 93 -25.99 0.51 -20.74
C PRO A 93 -24.46 0.63 -20.62
N ARG A 94 -23.72 0.03 -21.55
CA ARG A 94 -22.26 0.07 -21.57
C ARG A 94 -21.71 1.49 -21.54
N GLU A 95 -22.35 2.40 -22.27
CA GLU A 95 -21.97 3.82 -22.36
C GLU A 95 -22.17 4.57 -21.03
N GLY A 96 -22.96 4.01 -20.12
CA GLY A 96 -23.15 4.52 -18.75
C GLY A 96 -22.15 3.96 -17.74
N ILE A 97 -21.22 3.09 -18.15
CA ILE A 97 -20.22 2.50 -17.26
C ILE A 97 -18.88 3.22 -17.42
N THR A 98 -18.39 3.81 -16.34
CA THR A 98 -17.06 4.38 -16.25
C THR A 98 -16.14 3.47 -15.43
N ILE A 99 -14.96 3.18 -15.97
CA ILE A 99 -13.85 2.57 -15.24
C ILE A 99 -12.93 3.70 -14.78
N LEU A 100 -12.89 3.97 -13.48
CA LEU A 100 -12.10 5.05 -12.91
C LEU A 100 -10.83 4.49 -12.25
N VAL A 101 -9.67 4.86 -12.77
CA VAL A 101 -8.38 4.44 -12.23
C VAL A 101 -8.04 5.30 -11.01
N ALA A 102 -7.92 4.66 -9.84
CA ALA A 102 -7.59 5.27 -8.56
C ALA A 102 -6.08 5.55 -8.43
N THR A 103 -5.63 6.61 -9.09
CA THR A 103 -4.23 7.09 -9.05
C THR A 103 -3.88 7.78 -7.73
N GLY A 104 -4.87 8.26 -6.97
CA GLY A 104 -4.65 9.20 -5.88
C GLY A 104 -3.85 10.43 -6.35
N LEU A 105 -2.60 10.53 -5.93
CA LEU A 105 -1.67 11.59 -6.34
C LEU A 105 -0.58 11.13 -7.31
N HIS A 106 -0.61 9.86 -7.75
CA HIS A 106 0.31 9.34 -8.75
C HIS A 106 0.00 9.89 -10.14
N ARG A 107 0.93 9.66 -11.09
CA ARG A 107 0.72 9.98 -12.50
C ARG A 107 -0.42 9.12 -13.10
N PRO A 108 -1.09 9.60 -14.16
CA PRO A 108 -2.07 8.79 -14.89
C PRO A 108 -1.44 7.55 -15.54
N ASN A 109 -2.27 6.52 -15.76
CA ASN A 109 -1.97 5.34 -16.56
C ASN A 109 -2.59 5.51 -17.95
N GLU A 110 -1.75 5.61 -18.99
CA GLU A 110 -2.17 5.93 -20.36
C GLU A 110 -1.59 4.92 -21.37
N GLY A 111 -2.19 4.84 -22.55
CA GLY A 111 -1.68 4.00 -23.65
C GLY A 111 -1.57 2.51 -23.29
N ASP A 112 -0.40 1.93 -23.58
CA ASP A 112 -0.13 0.51 -23.32
C ASP A 112 -0.27 0.12 -21.85
N GLU A 113 0.02 1.04 -20.93
CA GLU A 113 -0.09 0.80 -19.49
C GLU A 113 -1.56 0.66 -19.05
N LEU A 114 -2.46 1.45 -19.64
CA LEU A 114 -3.90 1.31 -19.40
C LEU A 114 -4.41 -0.02 -19.95
N VAL A 115 -3.98 -0.41 -21.17
CA VAL A 115 -4.32 -1.70 -21.77
C VAL A 115 -3.78 -2.87 -20.93
N GLU A 116 -2.58 -2.73 -20.37
CA GLU A 116 -2.02 -3.69 -19.43
C GLU A 116 -2.86 -3.77 -18.15
N LEU A 117 -3.32 -2.63 -17.64
CA LEU A 117 -4.09 -2.54 -16.41
C LEU A 117 -5.48 -3.17 -16.53
N VAL A 118 -6.28 -2.78 -17.52
CA VAL A 118 -7.71 -3.19 -17.61
C VAL A 118 -7.96 -4.32 -18.62
N GLY A 119 -7.03 -4.55 -19.55
CA GLY A 119 -7.20 -5.47 -20.68
C GLY A 119 -7.69 -4.78 -21.95
N ALA A 120 -7.29 -5.29 -23.11
CA ALA A 120 -7.56 -4.67 -24.40
C ALA A 120 -9.06 -4.47 -24.69
N ASP A 121 -9.89 -5.47 -24.38
CA ASP A 121 -11.33 -5.40 -24.58
C ASP A 121 -11.97 -4.27 -23.75
N VAL A 122 -11.57 -4.13 -22.49
CA VAL A 122 -12.10 -3.07 -21.61
C VAL A 122 -11.62 -1.70 -22.07
N ALA A 123 -10.32 -1.57 -22.38
CA ALA A 123 -9.72 -0.33 -22.83
C ALA A 123 -10.31 0.18 -24.16
N GLU A 124 -10.72 -0.72 -25.05
CA GLU A 124 -11.32 -0.36 -26.35
C GLU A 124 -12.82 -0.05 -26.25
N ASN A 125 -13.56 -0.75 -25.39
CA ASN A 125 -15.02 -0.74 -25.41
C ASN A 125 -15.69 0.03 -24.27
N TYR A 126 -14.96 0.48 -23.25
CA TYR A 126 -15.51 1.20 -22.09
C TYR A 126 -14.83 2.55 -21.88
N CYS A 127 -15.54 3.46 -21.21
CA CYS A 127 -14.99 4.73 -20.78
C CYS A 127 -14.00 4.49 -19.63
N CYS A 128 -12.70 4.49 -19.96
CA CYS A 128 -11.62 4.35 -18.99
C CYS A 128 -10.99 5.70 -18.71
N GLU A 129 -11.08 6.14 -17.46
CA GLU A 129 -10.70 7.48 -17.03
C GLU A 129 -9.66 7.41 -15.91
N ASN A 130 -8.73 8.36 -15.90
CA ASN A 130 -7.81 8.53 -14.78
C ASN A 130 -8.38 9.54 -13.79
N HIS A 131 -8.17 9.26 -12.50
CA HIS A 131 -8.36 10.25 -11.46
C HIS A 131 -7.22 11.29 -11.47
N HIS A 132 -7.56 12.55 -11.20
CA HIS A 132 -6.59 13.65 -11.11
C HIS A 132 -6.68 14.35 -9.74
N GLY A 133 -6.08 13.78 -8.69
CA GLY A 133 -6.19 14.32 -7.34
C GLY A 133 -5.70 15.77 -7.17
N LYS A 134 -4.91 16.31 -8.11
CA LYS A 134 -4.45 17.71 -8.10
C LYS A 134 -5.42 18.71 -8.76
N VAL A 135 -6.48 18.24 -9.43
CA VAL A 135 -7.45 19.09 -10.14
C VAL A 135 -8.73 19.17 -9.31
N LEU A 136 -8.78 20.13 -8.38
CA LEU A 136 -9.89 20.24 -7.42
C LEU A 136 -11.27 20.37 -8.09
N ASP A 137 -11.36 21.04 -9.24
CA ASP A 137 -12.62 21.24 -9.99
C ASP A 137 -13.26 19.92 -10.47
N GLU A 138 -12.51 18.81 -10.51
CA GLU A 138 -13.02 17.47 -10.82
C GLU A 138 -13.65 16.76 -9.60
N HIS A 139 -13.73 17.41 -8.44
CA HIS A 139 -14.16 16.80 -7.18
C HIS A 139 -15.42 17.46 -6.62
N THR A 140 -16.24 16.64 -5.96
CA THR A 140 -17.40 17.08 -5.20
C THR A 140 -17.06 17.11 -3.72
N TYR A 141 -17.39 18.23 -3.06
CA TYR A 141 -17.26 18.39 -1.61
C TYR A 141 -18.42 17.74 -0.87
N LEU A 142 -18.12 16.78 0.00
CA LEU A 142 -19.10 16.03 0.79
C LEU A 142 -19.22 16.53 2.23
N GLY A 143 -18.49 17.59 2.59
CA GLY A 143 -18.40 18.11 3.95
C GLY A 143 -17.02 17.94 4.55
N THR A 144 -16.89 18.34 5.81
CA THR A 144 -15.66 18.16 6.61
C THR A 144 -15.98 17.25 7.78
N THR A 145 -15.12 16.26 8.01
CA THR A 145 -15.28 15.31 9.12
C THR A 145 -15.03 16.00 10.47
N GLU A 146 -15.39 15.32 11.57
CA GLU A 146 -15.15 15.86 12.91
C GLU A 146 -13.66 16.05 13.23
N ARG A 147 -12.77 15.27 12.59
CA ARG A 147 -11.31 15.43 12.69
C ARG A 147 -10.76 16.53 11.77
N GLY A 148 -11.62 17.27 11.08
CA GLY A 148 -11.24 18.41 10.26
C GLY A 148 -10.74 18.07 8.86
N VAL A 149 -11.00 16.85 8.37
CA VAL A 149 -10.61 16.45 7.01
C VAL A 149 -11.73 16.84 6.02
N PRO A 150 -11.47 17.71 5.03
CA PRO A 150 -12.45 18.02 4.00
C PRO A 150 -12.55 16.82 3.05
N ALA A 151 -13.76 16.29 2.85
CA ALA A 151 -14.01 15.16 1.98
C ALA A 151 -14.29 15.64 0.55
N TRP A 152 -13.25 15.73 -0.27
CA TRP A 152 -13.35 15.97 -1.71
C TRP A 152 -13.08 14.67 -2.48
N ILE A 153 -14.09 14.19 -3.20
CA ILE A 153 -14.06 12.93 -3.95
C ILE A 153 -14.44 13.17 -5.40
N ASP A 154 -13.84 12.42 -6.33
CA ASP A 154 -14.06 12.52 -7.78
C ASP A 154 -15.57 12.58 -8.13
N THR A 155 -15.97 13.64 -8.82
CA THR A 155 -17.37 13.93 -9.14
C THR A 155 -18.00 12.82 -9.99
N ARG A 156 -17.23 12.19 -10.89
CA ARG A 156 -17.72 11.08 -11.73
C ARG A 156 -18.15 9.88 -10.89
N TYR A 157 -17.43 9.62 -9.79
CA TYR A 157 -17.82 8.58 -8.85
C TYR A 157 -19.05 8.98 -8.04
N ILE A 158 -19.12 10.22 -7.58
CA ILE A 158 -20.23 10.70 -6.74
C ILE A 158 -21.57 10.73 -7.50
N GLU A 159 -21.54 11.11 -8.77
CA GLU A 159 -22.72 11.20 -9.65
C GLU A 159 -23.20 9.84 -10.18
N ALA A 160 -22.39 8.79 -10.11
CA ALA A 160 -22.79 7.45 -10.55
C ALA A 160 -23.89 6.87 -9.64
N GLU A 161 -24.88 6.23 -10.26
CA GLU A 161 -26.00 5.62 -9.51
C GLU A 161 -25.64 4.27 -8.88
N LEU A 162 -24.60 3.60 -9.39
CA LEU A 162 -23.99 2.38 -8.86
C LEU A 162 -22.48 2.60 -8.69
N LYS A 163 -21.98 2.44 -7.46
CA LYS A 163 -20.61 2.77 -7.08
C LYS A 163 -19.88 1.52 -6.59
N ILE A 164 -18.86 1.10 -7.34
CA ILE A 164 -18.15 -0.16 -7.11
C ILE A 164 -16.66 0.13 -6.94
N THR A 165 -16.00 -0.57 -6.03
CA THR A 165 -14.53 -0.56 -5.96
C THR A 165 -13.94 -1.95 -6.12
N THR A 166 -12.78 -2.04 -6.76
CA THR A 166 -12.04 -3.29 -6.93
C THR A 166 -10.58 -3.10 -6.55
N GLY A 167 -9.97 -4.13 -5.97
CA GLY A 167 -8.63 -3.96 -5.44
C GLY A 167 -8.04 -5.17 -4.75
N LEU A 168 -6.88 -4.95 -4.15
CA LEU A 168 -6.09 -5.95 -3.41
C LEU A 168 -6.15 -5.65 -1.91
N ILE A 169 -6.31 -6.68 -1.09
CA ILE A 169 -6.13 -6.62 0.37
C ILE A 169 -4.75 -7.19 0.70
N GLU A 170 -3.87 -6.32 1.18
CA GLU A 170 -2.51 -6.60 1.66
C GLU A 170 -2.20 -5.69 2.86
N PRO A 171 -1.21 -6.01 3.71
CA PRO A 171 -0.74 -5.10 4.75
C PRO A 171 -0.39 -3.72 4.19
N HIS A 172 -0.70 -2.67 4.95
CA HIS A 172 -0.40 -1.31 4.54
C HIS A 172 0.16 -0.50 5.70
N LEU A 173 1.33 0.12 5.50
CA LEU A 173 2.18 0.72 6.53
C LEU A 173 1.55 1.69 7.55
N MET A 174 0.40 2.28 7.22
CA MET A 174 -0.28 3.30 8.05
C MET A 174 -1.78 3.04 8.20
N ALA A 175 -2.37 2.24 7.31
CA ALA A 175 -3.83 2.10 7.20
C ALA A 175 -4.32 0.72 7.67
N GLY A 176 -3.46 -0.05 8.33
CA GLY A 176 -3.67 -1.47 8.63
C GLY A 176 -3.50 -2.33 7.38
N TYR A 177 -4.46 -2.23 6.46
CA TYR A 177 -4.55 -3.00 5.22
C TYR A 177 -5.01 -2.11 4.04
N SER A 178 -4.66 -2.47 2.80
CA SER A 178 -5.18 -1.88 1.56
C SER A 178 -6.61 -2.35 1.24
N GLY A 179 -7.16 -2.06 0.05
CA GLY A 179 -8.48 -2.53 -0.36
C GLY A 179 -9.66 -1.76 0.25
N GLY A 180 -10.87 -2.16 -0.13
CA GLY A 180 -12.13 -1.53 0.26
C GLY A 180 -12.11 0.00 0.13
N ARG A 181 -12.43 0.67 1.23
CA ARG A 181 -12.43 2.14 1.40
C ARG A 181 -11.20 2.89 0.85
N LYS A 182 -10.04 2.24 0.74
CA LYS A 182 -8.80 2.88 0.29
C LYS A 182 -8.82 3.28 -1.20
N LEU A 183 -9.65 2.61 -2.00
CA LEU A 183 -9.90 2.99 -3.39
C LEU A 183 -10.66 4.31 -3.51
N ILE A 184 -11.42 4.69 -2.47
CA ILE A 184 -12.13 5.97 -2.41
C ILE A 184 -11.21 7.04 -1.81
N CYS A 185 -10.75 6.83 -0.56
CA CYS A 185 -9.80 7.72 0.09
C CYS A 185 -8.53 6.94 0.48
N PRO A 186 -7.37 7.23 -0.12
CA PRO A 186 -7.06 8.38 -0.98
C PRO A 186 -7.26 8.13 -2.49
N GLY A 187 -7.71 6.94 -2.92
CA GLY A 187 -7.61 6.51 -4.32
C GLY A 187 -8.25 7.44 -5.36
N ILE A 188 -9.38 8.07 -5.03
CA ILE A 188 -10.08 9.05 -5.87
C ILE A 188 -10.42 10.33 -5.10
N ALA A 189 -9.56 10.70 -4.15
CA ALA A 189 -9.71 11.88 -3.31
C ALA A 189 -8.77 13.01 -3.74
N ALA A 190 -9.24 14.26 -3.63
CA ALA A 190 -8.42 15.43 -3.96
C ALA A 190 -7.23 15.58 -3.01
N LEU A 191 -6.19 16.27 -3.48
CA LEU A 191 -5.01 16.67 -2.70
C LEU A 191 -5.40 17.37 -1.40
N GLU A 192 -6.48 18.16 -1.40
CA GLU A 192 -7.04 18.86 -0.24
C GLU A 192 -7.47 17.90 0.88
N THR A 193 -8.01 16.74 0.51
CA THR A 193 -8.35 15.65 1.43
C THR A 193 -7.07 14.94 1.87
N VAL A 194 -6.27 14.51 0.88
CA VAL A 194 -5.10 13.65 1.07
C VAL A 194 -4.04 14.31 1.94
N LYS A 195 -3.82 15.61 1.80
CA LYS A 195 -2.83 16.39 2.57
C LYS A 195 -3.10 16.42 4.06
N ILE A 196 -4.37 16.42 4.47
CA ILE A 196 -4.75 16.42 5.89
C ILE A 196 -4.79 14.99 6.42
N TRP A 197 -5.34 14.05 5.63
CA TRP A 197 -5.42 12.64 6.01
C TRP A 197 -4.03 11.97 6.18
N HIS A 198 -3.04 12.34 5.36
CA HIS A 198 -1.62 11.97 5.55
C HIS A 198 -0.85 12.97 6.42
N GLY A 199 -1.55 13.81 7.19
CA GLY A 199 -0.91 14.75 8.09
C GLY A 199 -0.42 14.08 9.38
N PRO A 200 0.49 14.73 10.11
CA PRO A 200 1.06 14.17 11.33
C PRO A 200 0.03 13.98 12.45
N ASP A 201 -1.07 14.74 12.45
CA ASP A 201 -2.21 14.54 13.37
C ASP A 201 -2.80 13.11 13.29
N PHE A 202 -2.66 12.46 12.14
CA PHE A 202 -3.06 11.07 11.93
C PHE A 202 -1.88 10.11 12.03
N LEU A 203 -0.79 10.41 11.34
CA LEU A 203 0.33 9.47 11.16
C LEU A 203 1.13 9.27 12.45
N GLU A 204 1.28 10.27 13.32
CA GLU A 204 2.00 10.09 14.60
C GLU A 204 1.25 9.25 15.63
N HIS A 205 0.00 8.86 15.35
CA HIS A 205 -0.75 7.99 16.24
C HIS A 205 -0.12 6.59 16.30
N PRO A 206 0.07 5.98 17.49
CA PRO A 206 0.76 4.68 17.62
C PRO A 206 0.03 3.50 16.98
N LYS A 207 -1.24 3.68 16.58
CA LYS A 207 -2.02 2.68 15.83
C LYS A 207 -2.11 2.98 14.33
N ALA A 208 -1.55 4.08 13.84
CA ALA A 208 -1.42 4.36 12.41
C ALA A 208 -0.26 3.52 11.83
N ASP A 209 -0.48 2.20 11.80
CA ASP A 209 0.53 1.20 11.50
C ASP A 209 -0.10 0.02 10.73
N GLN A 210 0.72 -0.86 10.17
CA GLN A 210 0.30 -2.10 9.51
C GLN A 210 -0.43 -3.04 10.48
N GLY A 211 -1.47 -3.73 10.01
CA GLY A 211 -2.26 -4.66 10.84
C GLY A 211 -3.25 -4.04 11.81
N PHE A 212 -3.19 -2.74 12.08
CA PHE A 212 -4.11 -2.08 13.00
C PHE A 212 -5.28 -1.45 12.26
N LEU A 213 -6.49 -1.96 12.53
CA LEU A 213 -7.75 -1.33 12.10
C LEU A 213 -8.43 -0.64 13.28
N GLU A 214 -8.65 -1.34 14.39
CA GLU A 214 -9.35 -0.78 15.56
C GLU A 214 -8.53 0.30 16.28
N GLY A 215 -9.06 1.52 16.34
CA GLY A 215 -8.38 2.68 16.91
C GLY A 215 -7.27 3.24 16.02
N ASN A 216 -7.16 2.79 14.77
CA ASN A 216 -6.27 3.41 13.79
C ASN A 216 -6.99 4.62 13.18
N PRO A 217 -6.57 5.86 13.48
CA PRO A 217 -7.29 7.04 13.00
C PRO A 217 -7.23 7.17 11.47
N VAL A 218 -6.15 6.70 10.83
CA VAL A 218 -6.00 6.69 9.37
C VAL A 218 -7.09 5.81 8.72
N HIS A 219 -7.31 4.63 9.28
CA HIS A 219 -8.37 3.73 8.82
C HIS A 219 -9.77 4.22 9.16
N GLU A 220 -10.00 4.70 10.37
CA GLU A 220 -11.34 5.16 10.76
C GLU A 220 -11.78 6.36 9.91
N GLU A 221 -10.85 7.27 9.64
CA GLU A 221 -11.10 8.46 8.83
C GLU A 221 -11.37 8.12 7.37
N ASN A 222 -10.56 7.24 6.77
CA ASN A 222 -10.77 6.87 5.37
C ASN A 222 -12.07 6.08 5.17
N THR A 223 -12.46 5.26 6.15
CA THR A 223 -13.75 4.57 6.16
C THR A 223 -14.90 5.57 6.28
N LEU A 224 -14.79 6.59 7.13
CA LEU A 224 -15.81 7.63 7.27
C LEU A 224 -15.99 8.42 5.95
N ILE A 225 -14.90 8.85 5.32
CA ILE A 225 -14.94 9.55 4.03
C ILE A 225 -15.57 8.67 2.94
N ALA A 226 -15.20 7.39 2.91
CA ALA A 226 -15.78 6.44 1.97
C ALA A 226 -17.29 6.23 2.20
N LYS A 227 -17.76 6.23 3.45
CA LYS A 227 -19.20 6.20 3.78
C LYS A 227 -19.93 7.45 3.32
N LEU A 228 -19.32 8.63 3.45
CA LEU A 228 -19.89 9.88 2.93
C LEU A 228 -20.04 9.85 1.40
N ALA A 229 -19.08 9.27 0.70
CA ALA A 229 -19.11 9.12 -0.76
C ALA A 229 -20.14 8.08 -1.24
N GLY A 230 -20.41 7.08 -0.39
CA GLY A 230 -21.17 5.88 -0.70
C GLY A 230 -20.32 4.85 -1.45
N CYS A 231 -20.57 3.57 -1.19
CA CYS A 231 -19.99 2.45 -1.91
C CYS A 231 -21.00 1.30 -1.86
N ASP A 232 -21.57 0.93 -3.00
CA ASP A 232 -22.65 -0.06 -3.06
C ASP A 232 -22.10 -1.49 -3.03
N PHE A 233 -20.89 -1.69 -3.56
CA PHE A 233 -20.30 -3.01 -3.72
C PHE A 233 -18.76 -2.94 -3.82
N ILE A 234 -18.07 -3.90 -3.21
CA ILE A 234 -16.64 -4.11 -3.44
C ILE A 234 -16.38 -5.48 -4.04
N VAL A 235 -15.30 -5.62 -4.80
CA VAL A 235 -14.68 -6.91 -5.11
C VAL A 235 -13.19 -6.79 -4.83
N ASN A 236 -12.73 -7.43 -3.76
CA ASN A 236 -11.32 -7.50 -3.44
C ASN A 236 -10.76 -8.91 -3.54
N VAL A 237 -9.49 -8.98 -3.88
CA VAL A 237 -8.73 -10.22 -3.91
C VAL A 237 -7.56 -10.16 -2.95
N THR A 238 -7.05 -11.33 -2.59
CA THR A 238 -5.72 -11.51 -2.00
C THR A 238 -4.86 -12.29 -2.97
N LEU A 239 -3.54 -12.12 -2.89
CA LEU A 239 -2.59 -12.76 -3.79
C LEU A 239 -1.52 -13.53 -3.02
N ASP A 240 -0.93 -14.53 -3.66
CA ASP A 240 0.34 -15.11 -3.22
C ASP A 240 1.56 -14.38 -3.80
N LYS A 241 2.76 -14.85 -3.46
CA LYS A 241 4.04 -14.30 -3.93
C LYS A 241 4.23 -14.39 -5.46
N GLU A 242 3.54 -15.31 -6.13
CA GLU A 242 3.51 -15.42 -7.60
C GLU A 242 2.38 -14.60 -8.24
N ARG A 243 1.71 -13.72 -7.48
CA ARG A 243 0.58 -12.88 -7.91
C ARG A 243 -0.63 -13.68 -8.40
N ARG A 244 -0.82 -14.91 -7.90
CA ARG A 244 -2.01 -15.73 -8.15
C ARG A 244 -3.06 -15.44 -7.08
N VAL A 245 -4.33 -15.47 -7.46
CA VAL A 245 -5.46 -15.17 -6.55
C VAL A 245 -5.60 -16.28 -5.51
N THR A 246 -5.61 -15.90 -4.24
CA THR A 246 -5.74 -16.84 -3.09
C THR A 246 -7.10 -16.75 -2.41
N SER A 247 -7.75 -15.58 -2.48
CA SER A 247 -9.14 -15.42 -2.06
C SER A 247 -9.82 -14.31 -2.85
N VAL A 248 -11.15 -14.37 -2.88
CA VAL A 248 -12.02 -13.31 -3.41
C VAL A 248 -13.07 -13.01 -2.35
N VAL A 249 -13.26 -11.73 -2.05
CA VAL A 249 -14.35 -11.24 -1.21
C VAL A 249 -15.12 -10.18 -1.98
N ALA A 250 -16.44 -10.23 -1.90
CA ALA A 250 -17.30 -9.27 -2.58
C ALA A 250 -18.53 -8.95 -1.72
N GLY A 251 -19.02 -7.71 -1.81
CA GLY A 251 -20.21 -7.27 -1.10
C GLY A 251 -20.06 -5.91 -0.43
N ASP A 252 -20.56 -5.79 0.80
CA ASP A 252 -20.50 -4.57 1.60
C ASP A 252 -19.04 -4.11 1.81
N MET A 253 -18.84 -2.79 1.80
CA MET A 253 -17.51 -2.19 1.86
C MET A 253 -16.73 -2.53 3.13
N GLU A 254 -17.40 -2.71 4.27
CA GLU A 254 -16.75 -3.02 5.54
C GLU A 254 -16.75 -4.53 5.81
N GLU A 255 -17.91 -5.20 5.68
CA GLU A 255 -18.03 -6.62 6.03
C GLU A 255 -17.20 -7.50 5.08
N ALA A 256 -17.27 -7.28 3.77
CA ALA A 256 -16.47 -8.06 2.81
C ALA A 256 -14.97 -7.73 2.96
N PHE A 257 -14.63 -6.46 3.22
CA PHE A 257 -13.25 -6.05 3.48
C PHE A 257 -12.68 -6.76 4.72
N LEU A 258 -13.41 -6.77 5.84
CA LEU A 258 -13.00 -7.43 7.07
C LEU A 258 -12.87 -8.95 6.89
N ALA A 259 -13.72 -9.57 6.08
CA ALA A 259 -13.59 -10.98 5.73
C ALA A 259 -12.26 -11.25 4.98
N GLY A 260 -11.90 -10.38 4.02
CA GLY A 260 -10.63 -10.50 3.29
C GLY A 260 -9.41 -10.22 4.18
N VAL A 261 -9.50 -9.25 5.09
CA VAL A 261 -8.48 -8.99 6.12
C VAL A 261 -8.27 -10.22 7.00
N SER A 262 -9.36 -10.80 7.52
CA SER A 262 -9.31 -12.01 8.35
C SER A 262 -8.68 -13.20 7.63
N PHE A 263 -8.87 -13.31 6.30
CA PHE A 263 -8.19 -14.30 5.49
C PHE A 263 -6.69 -14.01 5.40
N ILE A 264 -6.28 -12.85 4.88
CA ILE A 264 -4.86 -12.56 4.59
C ILE A 264 -4.00 -12.53 5.85
N GLU A 265 -4.57 -12.08 6.98
CA GLU A 265 -3.87 -11.96 8.26
C GLU A 265 -3.28 -13.28 8.75
N LYS A 266 -3.92 -14.41 8.41
CA LYS A 266 -3.43 -15.77 8.72
C LYS A 266 -2.14 -16.11 7.98
N HIS A 267 -1.90 -15.47 6.83
CA HIS A 267 -0.79 -15.75 5.95
C HIS A 267 0.33 -14.72 6.06
N VAL A 268 0.03 -13.47 6.37
CA VAL A 268 1.05 -12.40 6.42
C VAL A 268 1.70 -12.23 7.80
N LYS A 269 1.06 -12.69 8.88
CA LYS A 269 1.63 -12.58 10.24
C LYS A 269 2.82 -13.50 10.43
N ALA A 270 3.94 -12.91 10.85
CA ALA A 270 5.18 -13.62 11.17
C ALA A 270 5.66 -13.24 12.59
N PRO A 271 5.25 -13.99 13.64
CA PRO A 271 5.60 -13.66 15.01
C PRO A 271 7.06 -14.01 15.33
N LEU A 272 7.67 -13.16 16.17
CA LEU A 272 8.97 -13.37 16.78
C LEU A 272 8.82 -13.25 18.30
N PRO A 273 9.48 -14.09 19.13
CA PRO A 273 9.31 -14.04 20.58
C PRO A 273 9.66 -12.67 21.19
N GLU A 274 10.74 -12.05 20.71
CA GLU A 274 11.26 -10.78 21.19
C GLU A 274 11.82 -9.96 20.03
N ALA A 275 11.91 -8.64 20.20
CA ALA A 275 12.59 -7.77 19.24
C ALA A 275 14.09 -8.08 19.17
N VAL A 276 14.73 -7.83 18.03
CA VAL A 276 16.14 -8.12 17.74
C VAL A 276 16.97 -6.85 17.53
N ASP A 277 18.30 -7.01 17.59
CA ASP A 277 19.26 -5.90 17.47
C ASP A 277 19.43 -5.47 16.01
N VAL A 278 19.37 -6.42 15.07
CA VAL A 278 19.50 -6.18 13.63
C VAL A 278 18.34 -6.82 12.87
N VAL A 279 17.68 -6.05 12.01
CA VAL A 279 16.69 -6.58 11.06
C VAL A 279 17.21 -6.40 9.65
N VAL A 280 17.28 -7.47 8.88
CA VAL A 280 17.58 -7.43 7.43
C VAL A 280 16.25 -7.48 6.67
N THR A 281 16.01 -6.52 5.78
CA THR A 281 14.77 -6.44 5.00
C THR A 281 15.02 -5.97 3.57
N CYS A 282 13.96 -5.89 2.76
CA CYS A 282 13.97 -5.34 1.41
C CYS A 282 12.68 -4.56 1.13
N SER A 283 12.54 -4.05 -0.10
CA SER A 283 11.31 -3.43 -0.59
C SER A 283 10.58 -4.28 -1.65
N ALA A 284 10.54 -5.59 -1.46
CA ALA A 284 9.81 -6.56 -2.29
C ALA A 284 10.16 -6.53 -3.80
N GLY A 285 11.37 -6.11 -4.16
CA GLY A 285 11.85 -6.07 -5.54
C GLY A 285 11.00 -5.20 -6.47
N TYR A 286 11.14 -5.42 -7.78
CA TYR A 286 10.45 -4.63 -8.80
C TYR A 286 8.92 -4.91 -8.82
N PRO A 287 8.06 -3.87 -8.92
CA PRO A 287 8.40 -2.45 -9.07
C PRO A 287 8.45 -1.66 -7.74
N LEU A 288 8.36 -2.32 -6.59
CA LEU A 288 8.27 -1.67 -5.27
C LEU A 288 9.61 -1.17 -4.71
N ASP A 289 10.74 -1.51 -5.34
CA ASP A 289 12.06 -1.10 -4.90
C ASP A 289 12.77 -0.14 -5.87
N THR A 290 12.06 0.41 -6.86
CA THR A 290 12.66 1.29 -7.88
C THR A 290 13.02 2.68 -7.36
N THR A 291 12.42 3.15 -6.26
CA THR A 291 12.70 4.47 -5.68
C THR A 291 12.91 4.43 -4.17
N PHE A 292 13.68 5.38 -3.64
CA PHE A 292 13.91 5.48 -2.19
C PHE A 292 12.59 5.73 -1.44
N TYR A 293 11.71 6.54 -2.02
CA TYR A 293 10.35 6.77 -1.54
C TYR A 293 9.61 5.46 -1.24
N GLN A 294 9.59 4.51 -2.19
CA GLN A 294 8.90 3.23 -1.98
C GLN A 294 9.65 2.35 -0.97
N ALA A 295 10.98 2.39 -0.96
CA ALA A 295 11.79 1.57 -0.06
C ALA A 295 11.61 1.90 1.43
N VAL A 296 11.17 3.11 1.77
CA VAL A 296 10.79 3.46 3.15
C VAL A 296 9.69 2.53 3.70
N LYS A 297 8.84 1.95 2.86
CA LYS A 297 7.82 0.97 3.28
C LYS A 297 8.43 -0.30 3.86
N GLY A 298 9.54 -0.77 3.30
CA GLY A 298 10.28 -1.92 3.83
C GLY A 298 10.88 -1.62 5.20
N LEU A 299 11.28 -0.36 5.44
CA LEU A 299 11.80 0.09 6.73
C LEU A 299 10.71 0.13 7.81
N THR A 300 9.55 0.71 7.51
CA THR A 300 8.44 0.76 8.48
C THR A 300 7.94 -0.65 8.80
N GLY A 301 7.91 -1.54 7.81
CA GLY A 301 7.58 -2.95 7.97
C GLY A 301 8.44 -3.66 9.05
N ALA A 302 9.71 -3.27 9.18
CA ALA A 302 10.65 -3.84 10.16
C ALA A 302 10.55 -3.23 11.58
N LEU A 303 9.85 -2.10 11.75
CA LEU A 303 9.79 -1.40 13.03
C LEU A 303 9.27 -2.24 14.20
N PRO A 304 8.24 -3.09 14.06
CA PRO A 304 7.70 -3.84 15.19
C PRO A 304 8.73 -4.74 15.88
N ILE A 305 9.68 -5.29 15.12
CA ILE A 305 10.62 -6.32 15.61
C ILE A 305 12.06 -5.82 15.84
N VAL A 306 12.38 -4.57 15.53
CA VAL A 306 13.70 -4.00 15.87
C VAL A 306 13.67 -3.42 17.29
N LYS A 307 14.74 -3.62 18.07
CA LYS A 307 14.94 -2.98 19.38
C LYS A 307 15.14 -1.47 19.24
N GLN A 308 14.83 -0.72 20.30
CA GLN A 308 15.20 0.69 20.38
C GLN A 308 16.74 0.83 20.32
N GLY A 309 17.24 1.64 19.39
CA GLY A 309 18.68 1.80 19.12
C GLY A 309 19.29 0.72 18.21
N GLY A 310 18.49 -0.25 17.75
CA GLY A 310 18.91 -1.30 16.82
C GLY A 310 19.21 -0.79 15.41
N THR A 311 19.56 -1.69 14.49
CA THR A 311 19.82 -1.39 13.07
C THR A 311 18.83 -2.10 12.16
N ILE A 312 18.27 -1.39 11.19
CA ILE A 312 17.60 -1.98 10.04
C ILE A 312 18.56 -1.90 8.84
N VAL A 313 18.91 -3.06 8.28
CA VAL A 313 19.65 -3.18 7.02
C VAL A 313 18.63 -3.44 5.91
N ILE A 314 18.55 -2.55 4.92
CA ILE A 314 17.61 -2.69 3.81
C ILE A 314 18.35 -2.80 2.48
N ALA A 315 17.92 -3.74 1.64
CA ALA A 315 18.31 -3.84 0.24
C ALA A 315 17.18 -3.38 -0.70
N ALA A 316 17.45 -2.43 -1.59
CA ALA A 316 16.51 -1.99 -2.62
C ALA A 316 17.26 -1.45 -3.87
N SER A 317 16.74 -1.75 -5.06
CA SER A 317 17.45 -1.48 -6.33
C SER A 317 17.60 0.00 -6.67
N LEU A 318 16.62 0.84 -6.31
CA LEU A 318 16.59 2.29 -6.51
C LEU A 318 16.87 2.75 -7.95
N THR A 319 16.49 1.94 -8.95
CA THR A 319 16.79 2.18 -10.37
C THR A 319 16.18 3.47 -10.95
N GLU A 320 15.18 4.04 -10.29
CA GLU A 320 14.48 5.28 -10.66
C GLU A 320 14.81 6.45 -9.70
N GLY A 321 15.78 6.27 -8.80
CA GLY A 321 16.31 7.33 -7.94
C GLY A 321 15.54 7.54 -6.63
N ILE A 322 15.49 8.78 -6.15
CA ILE A 322 14.99 9.09 -4.80
C ILE A 322 13.45 9.04 -4.76
N GLY A 323 12.78 9.60 -5.77
CA GLY A 323 11.33 9.77 -5.82
C GLY A 323 10.94 11.03 -6.61
N SER A 324 9.76 11.57 -6.34
CA SER A 324 9.28 12.81 -6.98
C SER A 324 10.22 14.00 -6.70
N PRO A 325 10.21 15.05 -7.54
CA PRO A 325 10.94 16.28 -7.26
C PRO A 325 10.55 16.90 -5.91
N GLU A 326 9.27 16.84 -5.53
CA GLU A 326 8.76 17.33 -4.25
C GLU A 326 9.33 16.52 -3.07
N PHE A 327 9.41 15.19 -3.20
CA PHE A 327 10.03 14.34 -2.18
C PHE A 327 11.53 14.58 -2.08
N GLN A 328 12.22 14.83 -3.19
CA GLN A 328 13.64 15.18 -3.21
C GLN A 328 13.91 16.51 -2.50
N SER A 329 13.07 17.54 -2.74
CA SER A 329 13.27 18.86 -2.13
C SER A 329 13.17 18.82 -0.61
N LEU A 330 12.46 17.85 -0.03
CA LEU A 330 12.40 17.67 1.42
C LEU A 330 13.79 17.42 2.04
N PHE A 331 14.69 16.73 1.36
CA PHE A 331 16.06 16.50 1.86
C PHE A 331 16.94 17.74 1.72
N ASP A 332 16.75 18.51 0.65
CA ASP A 332 17.49 19.75 0.41
C ASP A 332 17.05 20.88 1.37
N ASP A 333 15.75 20.96 1.64
CA ASP A 333 15.13 22.04 2.41
C ASP A 333 15.27 21.86 3.93
N ASN A 334 15.59 20.65 4.40
CA ASN A 334 15.64 20.30 5.81
C ASN A 334 17.03 19.80 6.20
N ALA A 335 17.70 20.49 7.12
CA ALA A 335 19.04 20.09 7.55
C ALA A 335 19.06 18.85 8.45
N SER A 336 17.91 18.47 9.03
CA SER A 336 17.75 17.25 9.83
C SER A 336 16.30 16.81 9.88
N LEU A 337 16.07 15.55 10.29
CA LEU A 337 14.72 15.01 10.50
C LEU A 337 14.00 15.73 11.64
N GLU A 338 14.70 16.21 12.67
CA GLU A 338 14.09 16.99 13.75
C GLU A 338 13.50 18.31 13.23
N ILE A 339 14.25 19.05 12.41
CA ILE A 339 13.77 20.29 11.79
C ILE A 339 12.59 20.02 10.87
N PHE A 340 12.66 18.93 10.08
CA PHE A 340 11.55 18.51 9.23
C PHE A 340 10.28 18.21 10.06
N MET A 341 10.41 17.44 11.14
CA MET A 341 9.28 17.11 12.02
C MET A 341 8.68 18.35 12.68
N GLU A 342 9.50 19.29 13.15
CA GLU A 342 9.03 20.58 13.69
C GLU A 342 8.20 21.38 12.67
N ARG A 343 8.59 21.33 11.39
CA ARG A 343 7.87 22.03 10.31
C ARG A 343 6.52 21.39 10.00
N ILE A 344 6.46 20.07 9.80
CA ILE A 344 5.20 19.40 9.42
C ILE A 344 4.16 19.40 10.54
N LEU A 345 4.61 19.43 11.80
CA LEU A 345 3.72 19.60 12.97
C LEU A 345 3.13 21.03 13.03
N GLY A 346 3.73 21.99 12.31
CA GLY A 346 3.16 23.30 12.06
C GLY A 346 2.11 23.27 10.96
N LYS A 347 1.00 24.01 11.14
CA LYS A 347 -0.13 24.02 10.19
C LYS A 347 0.11 24.80 8.89
N GLU A 348 1.24 25.50 8.76
CA GLU A 348 1.55 26.36 7.62
C GLU A 348 2.54 25.74 6.62
N TYR A 349 3.03 24.52 6.89
CA TYR A 349 3.98 23.83 6.04
C TYR A 349 3.31 22.62 5.36
N PHE A 350 3.43 22.56 4.03
CA PHE A 350 3.04 21.39 3.27
C PHE A 350 3.92 21.28 2.03
N VAL A 351 4.55 20.12 1.89
CA VAL A 351 5.15 19.67 0.63
C VAL A 351 4.52 18.30 0.32
N MET A 352 4.16 18.09 -0.95
CA MET A 352 3.65 16.79 -1.38
C MET A 352 4.68 15.70 -1.04
N ASP A 353 4.22 14.51 -0.69
CA ASP A 353 5.07 13.37 -0.29
C ASP A 353 5.76 13.51 1.07
N GLN A 354 5.53 14.60 1.84
CA GLN A 354 6.13 14.77 3.17
C GLN A 354 5.83 13.62 4.14
N TRP A 355 4.68 12.98 4.02
CA TRP A 355 4.30 11.82 4.84
C TRP A 355 5.30 10.67 4.72
N GLN A 356 5.95 10.48 3.57
CA GLN A 356 6.91 9.41 3.42
C GLN A 356 8.23 9.72 4.15
N LEU A 357 8.63 10.99 4.23
CA LEU A 357 9.76 11.42 5.06
C LEU A 357 9.41 11.38 6.55
N GLU A 358 8.16 11.65 6.90
CA GLU A 358 7.63 11.46 8.26
C GLU A 358 7.74 9.99 8.71
N GLU A 359 7.33 9.05 7.85
CA GLU A 359 7.52 7.60 8.11
C GLU A 359 9.00 7.23 8.29
N LEU A 360 9.90 7.78 7.48
CA LEU A 360 11.35 7.62 7.69
C LEU A 360 11.80 8.22 9.04
N ALA A 361 11.24 9.36 9.46
CA ALA A 361 11.52 9.94 10.77
C ALA A 361 11.05 9.04 11.92
N LYS A 362 9.91 8.34 11.79
CA LYS A 362 9.50 7.30 12.75
C LYS A 362 10.54 6.19 12.84
N VAL A 363 11.02 5.72 11.69
CA VAL A 363 12.07 4.70 11.63
C VAL A 363 13.34 5.18 12.34
N ARG A 364 13.82 6.38 12.00
CA ARG A 364 15.09 6.91 12.52
C ARG A 364 15.05 7.30 14.00
N ARG A 365 13.87 7.58 14.56
CA ARG A 365 13.68 7.71 16.02
C ARG A 365 13.91 6.39 16.76
N LYS A 366 13.66 5.25 16.12
CA LYS A 366 13.81 3.92 16.73
C LYS A 366 15.15 3.26 16.40
N ALA A 367 15.59 3.33 15.15
CA ALA A 367 16.69 2.52 14.63
C ALA A 367 17.64 3.30 13.73
N LYS A 368 18.88 2.83 13.66
CA LYS A 368 19.81 3.16 12.57
C LYS A 368 19.33 2.47 11.29
N VAL A 369 19.60 3.10 10.15
CA VAL A 369 19.26 2.53 8.84
C VAL A 369 20.52 2.45 8.01
N LYS A 370 20.86 1.23 7.58
CA LYS A 370 21.92 0.95 6.62
C LYS A 370 21.30 0.48 5.31
N PHE A 371 21.64 1.16 4.23
CA PHE A 371 21.02 0.98 2.92
C PHE A 371 22.01 0.35 1.96
N VAL A 372 21.60 -0.71 1.28
CA VAL A 372 22.37 -1.41 0.25
C VAL A 372 21.64 -1.28 -1.08
N THR A 373 22.33 -0.73 -2.08
CA THR A 373 21.75 -0.45 -3.39
C THR A 373 22.85 -0.31 -4.45
N ASP A 374 22.54 -0.70 -5.68
CA ASP A 374 23.36 -0.44 -6.87
C ASP A 374 22.86 0.78 -7.67
N GLY A 375 21.68 1.32 -7.33
CA GLY A 375 20.99 2.35 -8.12
C GLY A 375 21.45 3.78 -7.83
N LEU A 376 21.97 4.04 -6.63
CA LEU A 376 22.39 5.38 -6.21
C LEU A 376 23.79 5.38 -5.57
N PRO A 377 24.60 6.44 -5.79
CA PRO A 377 25.88 6.59 -5.13
C PRO A 377 25.75 6.67 -3.60
N ALA A 378 26.76 6.17 -2.89
CA ALA A 378 26.84 6.23 -1.42
C ALA A 378 26.67 7.65 -0.86
N GLU A 379 27.25 8.66 -1.52
CA GLU A 379 27.09 10.07 -1.14
C GLU A 379 25.63 10.53 -1.16
N THR A 380 24.89 10.16 -2.22
CA THR A 380 23.46 10.47 -2.34
C THR A 380 22.68 9.81 -1.20
N ILE A 381 22.90 8.52 -0.95
CA ILE A 381 22.23 7.78 0.14
C ILE A 381 22.51 8.39 1.51
N ASN A 382 23.77 8.77 1.78
CA ASN A 382 24.15 9.41 3.03
C ASN A 382 23.48 10.78 3.23
N GLY A 383 23.06 11.43 2.15
CA GLY A 383 22.26 12.66 2.18
C GLY A 383 20.79 12.45 2.56
N LEU A 384 20.30 11.20 2.59
CA LEU A 384 18.89 10.88 2.85
C LEU A 384 18.62 10.53 4.33
N PHE A 385 19.41 11.07 5.26
CA PHE A 385 19.36 10.81 6.71
C PHE A 385 19.56 9.34 7.11
N VAL A 386 20.14 8.53 6.22
CA VAL A 386 20.47 7.11 6.42
C VAL A 386 21.96 6.88 6.11
N GLU A 387 22.47 5.67 6.39
CA GLU A 387 23.85 5.29 6.10
C GLU A 387 23.88 4.35 4.89
N SER A 388 24.80 4.57 3.95
CA SER A 388 25.09 3.61 2.88
C SER A 388 25.97 2.47 3.37
N ALA A 389 25.79 1.29 2.78
CA ALA A 389 26.66 0.13 2.95
C ALA A 389 26.89 -0.56 1.60
N ALA A 390 28.08 -1.12 1.39
CA ALA A 390 28.42 -1.76 0.12
C ALA A 390 27.73 -3.11 -0.08
N THR A 391 27.51 -3.86 1.00
CA THR A 391 26.85 -5.17 0.99
C THR A 391 25.98 -5.36 2.24
N VAL A 392 25.01 -6.27 2.15
CA VAL A 392 24.19 -6.64 3.31
C VAL A 392 25.05 -7.30 4.39
N GLU A 393 25.99 -8.14 3.99
CA GLU A 393 26.93 -8.84 4.85
C GLU A 393 27.78 -7.88 5.67
N GLU A 394 28.35 -6.85 5.03
CA GLU A 394 29.15 -5.84 5.72
C GLU A 394 28.31 -5.00 6.69
N ALA A 395 27.09 -4.63 6.28
CA ALA A 395 26.17 -3.88 7.13
C ALA A 395 25.79 -4.68 8.39
N VAL A 396 25.49 -5.97 8.23
CA VAL A 396 25.17 -6.89 9.33
C VAL A 396 26.39 -7.11 10.21
N ALA A 397 27.55 -7.43 9.64
CA ALA A 397 28.77 -7.71 10.40
C ALA A 397 29.22 -6.51 11.26
N SER A 398 29.16 -5.30 10.68
CA SER A 398 29.49 -4.08 11.42
C SER A 398 28.50 -3.80 12.55
N SER A 399 27.20 -4.01 12.34
CA SER A 399 26.18 -3.87 13.39
C SER A 399 26.33 -4.93 14.50
N LEU A 400 26.60 -6.19 14.16
CA LEU A 400 26.84 -7.23 15.16
C LEU A 400 28.10 -6.96 15.99
N THR A 401 29.13 -6.37 15.38
CA THR A 401 30.34 -5.94 16.10
C THR A 401 30.01 -4.82 17.09
N GLU A 402 29.17 -3.86 16.71
CA GLU A 402 28.73 -2.77 17.58
C GLU A 402 27.91 -3.26 18.78
N TYR A 403 26.95 -4.16 18.54
CA TYR A 403 26.01 -4.62 19.57
C TYR A 403 26.56 -5.78 20.42
N GLY A 404 27.65 -6.42 20.00
CA GLY A 404 28.36 -7.43 20.76
C GLY A 404 27.91 -8.88 20.48
N PRO A 405 28.46 -9.85 21.23
CA PRO A 405 28.35 -11.28 20.89
C PRO A 405 26.95 -11.89 21.05
N GLU A 406 26.06 -11.25 21.81
CA GLU A 406 24.69 -11.74 22.04
C GLU A 406 23.65 -11.11 21.09
N ALA A 407 24.06 -10.18 20.23
CA ALA A 407 23.15 -9.49 19.32
C ALA A 407 22.47 -10.46 18.33
N GLN A 408 21.18 -10.30 18.10
CA GLN A 408 20.39 -11.21 17.26
C GLN A 408 19.97 -10.54 15.95
N VAL A 409 19.77 -11.37 14.92
CA VAL A 409 19.34 -10.96 13.59
C VAL A 409 17.98 -11.58 13.25
N ALA A 410 17.07 -10.81 12.70
CA ALA A 410 15.88 -11.32 12.00
C ALA A 410 15.91 -10.88 10.54
N VAL A 411 15.30 -11.67 9.66
CA VAL A 411 15.31 -11.43 8.20
C VAL A 411 13.88 -11.42 7.67
N ILE A 412 13.53 -10.38 6.92
CA ILE A 412 12.25 -10.22 6.22
C ILE A 412 12.55 -10.12 4.71
N PRO A 413 12.51 -11.22 3.95
CA PRO A 413 12.90 -11.21 2.54
C PRO A 413 11.85 -10.60 1.61
N GLN A 414 10.67 -10.23 2.14
CA GLN A 414 9.54 -9.64 1.41
C GLN A 414 8.92 -8.46 2.20
N GLY A 415 9.76 -7.48 2.56
CA GLY A 415 9.48 -6.42 3.53
C GLY A 415 8.02 -5.98 3.69
N PRO A 416 7.45 -5.20 2.75
CA PRO A 416 6.12 -4.60 2.89
C PRO A 416 4.95 -5.61 2.87
N TYR A 417 5.20 -6.89 2.55
CA TYR A 417 4.16 -7.93 2.47
C TYR A 417 4.08 -8.81 3.73
N VAL A 418 5.12 -8.79 4.56
CA VAL A 418 5.16 -9.54 5.81
C VAL A 418 4.75 -8.60 6.94
N LEU A 419 3.94 -9.12 7.86
CA LEU A 419 3.52 -8.43 9.07
C LEU A 419 4.27 -9.04 10.27
N PRO A 420 5.51 -8.58 10.53
CA PRO A 420 6.28 -9.09 11.65
C PRO A 420 5.71 -8.56 12.96
N THR A 421 5.61 -9.43 13.97
CA THR A 421 5.08 -9.07 15.29
C THR A 421 6.00 -9.56 16.39
N VAL A 422 5.96 -8.88 17.54
CA VAL A 422 6.64 -9.33 18.76
C VAL A 422 5.60 -9.88 19.74
N GLY A 423 5.86 -11.05 20.30
CA GLY A 423 5.00 -11.71 21.27
C GLY A 423 4.51 -13.08 20.82
N ALA A 424 3.92 -13.82 21.76
CA ALA A 424 3.34 -15.15 21.54
C ALA A 424 1.89 -15.08 21.07
#